data_AF-A0A846DGG1-F1
#
_entry.id   AF-A0A846DGG1-F1
#
_cell.length_a   1.000
_cell.length_b   1.000
_cell.length_c   1.000
_cell.angle_alpha   90.00
_cell.angle_beta   90.00
_cell.angle_gamma   90.00
#
_symmetry.space_group_name_H-M   'P 1'
#
loop_
_entity.id
_entity.type
_entity.pdbx_description
1 polymer ?
#
loop_
_entity_poly.entity_id
_entity_poly.type
_entity_poly.pdbx_seq_one_letter_code
_entity_poly.pdbx_strand_id
1 'polypeptide(L)'
;MQKEFGRWYFHRHAGKYKSGSFKGLDLTFGNSSMYCGILIRSIEKADGSFICGPSLCVDNLLSTTQSENVDKLDVQIDGKTAWDEENIIFLKKSQTAQIENLKGNQFFSSGRVGLSLKRAKSYSIMPWYILHPYRYLSEPKLVSKGKVYLVLALHYRGISLEETHQITGSPKHIIKKYITDFEEGRKEDDFSPYIGRKLNPEKLCKLHGTWYENFRFNDSKK
;
A
#
# COMPACT_ATOMS: atom_id res chain seq x y z
N MET A 1 -9.84 -4.20 -17.46
CA MET A 1 -10.43 -4.49 -16.11
C MET A 1 -9.37 -5.19 -15.26
N GLN A 2 -9.42 -5.21 -13.91
CA GLN A 2 -8.40 -5.98 -13.12
C GLN A 2 -8.51 -7.53 -13.24
N LYS A 3 -9.29 -8.01 -14.22
CA LYS A 3 -9.43 -9.40 -14.66
C LYS A 3 -8.55 -9.72 -15.87
N GLU A 4 -7.64 -8.84 -16.21
CA GLU A 4 -6.68 -9.03 -17.30
C GLU A 4 -5.27 -9.09 -16.71
N PHE A 5 -4.36 -9.70 -17.45
CA PHE A 5 -2.96 -9.79 -17.08
C PHE A 5 -2.17 -8.70 -17.82
N GLY A 6 -1.32 -7.99 -17.08
CA GLY A 6 -0.35 -7.07 -17.67
C GLY A 6 -0.91 -5.73 -18.15
N ARG A 7 -2.16 -5.39 -17.87
CA ARG A 7 -2.75 -4.11 -18.27
C ARG A 7 -2.58 -3.06 -17.17
N TRP A 8 -2.51 -1.80 -17.58
CA TRP A 8 -2.74 -0.66 -16.70
C TRP A 8 -4.24 -0.54 -16.38
N TYR A 9 -4.57 -0.28 -15.11
CA TYR A 9 -5.94 -0.08 -14.68
C TYR A 9 -6.05 1.15 -13.78
N PHE A 10 -6.66 2.21 -14.30
CA PHE A 10 -7.03 3.35 -13.48
C PHE A 10 -8.28 3.07 -12.66
N HIS A 11 -8.29 3.53 -11.41
CA HIS A 11 -9.40 3.29 -10.49
C HIS A 11 -10.70 3.92 -10.99
N ARG A 12 -11.77 3.13 -10.99
CA ARG A 12 -13.12 3.54 -11.37
C ARG A 12 -14.10 3.45 -10.20
N HIS A 13 -15.19 4.21 -10.27
CA HIS A 13 -16.37 4.08 -9.42
C HIS A 13 -17.62 4.27 -10.28
N ALA A 14 -18.54 3.30 -10.23
CA ALA A 14 -19.75 3.28 -11.06
C ALA A 14 -19.45 3.54 -12.56
N GLY A 15 -18.44 2.86 -13.10
CA GLY A 15 -18.01 2.97 -14.50
C GLY A 15 -17.13 4.18 -14.84
N LYS A 16 -17.13 5.24 -14.04
CA LYS A 16 -16.37 6.47 -14.27
C LYS A 16 -15.00 6.43 -13.61
N TYR A 17 -14.00 7.08 -14.20
CA TYR A 17 -12.71 7.26 -13.54
C TYR A 17 -12.82 8.10 -12.27
N LYS A 18 -12.09 7.70 -11.25
CA LYS A 18 -11.94 8.52 -10.05
C LYS A 18 -11.05 9.71 -10.35
N SER A 19 -11.39 10.88 -9.80
CA SER A 19 -10.66 12.13 -9.96
C SER A 19 -10.10 12.62 -8.61
N GLY A 20 -9.37 13.76 -8.63
CA GLY A 20 -8.81 14.36 -7.43
C GLY A 20 -7.91 13.42 -6.63
N SER A 21 -8.07 13.41 -5.30
CA SER A 21 -7.27 12.58 -4.38
C SER A 21 -7.61 11.09 -4.41
N PHE A 22 -8.61 10.68 -5.20
CA PHE A 22 -9.09 9.30 -5.30
C PHE A 22 -8.58 8.55 -6.55
N LYS A 23 -7.78 9.21 -7.39
CA LYS A 23 -7.07 8.56 -8.50
C LYS A 23 -6.13 7.48 -7.97
N GLY A 24 -5.96 6.43 -8.76
CA GLY A 24 -5.04 5.34 -8.50
C GLY A 24 -4.80 4.56 -9.80
N LEU A 25 -3.62 3.96 -9.90
CA LEU A 25 -3.19 3.15 -11.03
C LEU A 25 -2.69 1.81 -10.52
N ASP A 26 -3.31 0.74 -11.01
CA ASP A 26 -2.91 -0.63 -10.71
C ASP A 26 -2.27 -1.26 -11.95
N LEU A 27 -1.20 -2.04 -11.74
CA LEU A 27 -0.77 -3.06 -12.69
C LEU A 27 -1.59 -4.32 -12.44
N THR A 28 -2.25 -4.85 -13.46
CA THR A 28 -3.18 -5.98 -13.32
C THR A 28 -2.48 -7.33 -13.48
N PHE A 29 -2.91 -8.29 -12.66
CA PHE A 29 -2.43 -9.68 -12.64
C PHE A 29 -3.60 -10.68 -12.59
N GLY A 30 -4.80 -10.22 -12.90
CA GLY A 30 -6.01 -11.03 -12.83
C GLY A 30 -6.21 -11.88 -14.06
N ASN A 31 -7.34 -12.58 -14.06
CA ASN A 31 -7.84 -13.33 -15.22
C ASN A 31 -9.38 -13.32 -15.18
N SER A 32 -10.02 -14.08 -16.09
CA SER A 32 -11.49 -14.19 -16.16
C SER A 32 -12.17 -14.55 -14.83
N SER A 33 -11.48 -15.33 -14.00
CA SER A 33 -11.99 -15.86 -12.72
C SER A 33 -11.64 -15.00 -11.49
N MET A 34 -10.57 -14.19 -11.55
CA MET A 34 -10.06 -13.47 -10.37
C MET A 34 -9.60 -12.04 -10.67
N TYR A 35 -9.87 -11.15 -9.71
CA TYR A 35 -9.32 -9.80 -9.70
C TYR A 35 -7.99 -9.80 -8.97
N CYS A 36 -6.94 -9.29 -9.61
CA CYS A 36 -5.65 -9.11 -8.97
C CYS A 36 -4.92 -7.89 -9.55
N GLY A 37 -4.27 -7.12 -8.69
CA GLY A 37 -3.49 -5.98 -9.12
C GLY A 37 -2.59 -5.42 -8.03
N ILE A 38 -1.55 -4.71 -8.47
CA ILE A 38 -0.60 -3.99 -7.62
C ILE A 38 -0.81 -2.50 -7.84
N LEU A 39 -1.28 -1.81 -6.81
CA LEU A 39 -1.43 -0.36 -6.81
C LEU A 39 -0.06 0.31 -6.70
N ILE A 40 0.25 1.19 -7.65
CA ILE A 40 1.42 2.05 -7.60
C ILE A 40 1.14 3.22 -6.66
N ARG A 41 1.95 3.35 -5.61
CA ARG A 41 1.73 4.33 -4.53
C ARG A 41 2.80 5.39 -4.42
N SER A 42 3.99 5.10 -4.93
CA SER A 42 5.11 6.01 -4.93
C SER A 42 6.05 5.68 -6.08
N ILE A 43 6.70 6.71 -6.60
CA ILE A 43 7.65 6.62 -7.72
C ILE A 43 8.83 7.54 -7.39
N GLU A 44 10.04 7.05 -7.56
CA GLU A 44 11.24 7.89 -7.62
C GLU A 44 11.51 8.22 -9.09
N LYS A 45 11.73 9.49 -9.39
CA LYS A 45 12.04 9.97 -10.74
C LYS A 45 13.55 9.83 -11.01
N ALA A 46 13.93 9.90 -12.27
CA ALA A 46 15.34 9.83 -12.68
C ALA A 46 16.21 10.96 -12.10
N ASP A 47 15.61 12.10 -11.75
CA ASP A 47 16.25 13.22 -11.06
C ASP A 47 16.39 13.03 -9.54
N GLY A 48 15.97 11.88 -9.00
CA GLY A 48 15.99 11.56 -7.57
C GLY A 48 14.81 12.14 -6.78
N SER A 49 13.91 12.91 -7.41
CA SER A 49 12.72 13.41 -6.72
C SER A 49 11.71 12.28 -6.45
N PHE A 50 11.06 12.34 -5.29
CA PHE A 50 10.17 11.27 -4.82
C PHE A 50 8.71 11.70 -4.81
N ILE A 51 7.87 10.94 -5.49
CA ILE A 51 6.42 11.12 -5.52
C ILE A 51 5.79 10.15 -4.53
N CYS A 52 5.06 10.67 -3.54
CA CYS A 52 4.40 9.85 -2.52
C CYS A 52 2.88 10.04 -2.51
N GLY A 53 2.17 9.15 -3.19
CA GLY A 53 0.71 9.04 -3.14
C GLY A 53 0.15 8.51 -4.46
N PRO A 54 -0.81 7.57 -4.43
CA PRO A 54 -1.33 6.95 -5.66
C PRO A 54 -1.94 7.98 -6.63
N SER A 55 -2.63 9.00 -6.11
CA SER A 55 -3.17 10.06 -6.96
C SER A 55 -2.09 10.95 -7.57
N LEU A 56 -1.01 11.22 -6.82
CA LEU A 56 0.11 12.02 -7.28
C LEU A 56 0.96 11.27 -8.32
N CYS A 57 1.07 9.95 -8.20
CA CYS A 57 1.65 9.11 -9.25
C CYS A 57 0.86 9.26 -10.56
N VAL A 58 -0.47 9.24 -10.50
CA VAL A 58 -1.32 9.48 -11.68
C VAL A 58 -1.14 10.90 -12.22
N ASP A 59 -1.11 11.93 -11.36
CA ASP A 59 -0.87 13.31 -11.80
C ASP A 59 0.48 13.49 -12.49
N ASN A 60 1.52 12.84 -11.98
CA ASN A 60 2.82 12.84 -12.64
C ASN A 60 2.77 12.18 -14.02
N LEU A 61 2.02 11.07 -14.17
CA LEU A 61 1.85 10.42 -15.47
C LEU A 61 1.10 11.30 -16.45
N LEU A 62 0.00 11.94 -16.04
CA LEU A 62 -0.75 12.88 -16.87
C LEU A 62 0.14 14.04 -17.35
N SER A 63 0.92 14.61 -16.45
CA SER A 63 1.86 15.69 -16.79
C SER A 63 2.98 15.21 -17.74
N THR A 64 3.56 14.03 -17.50
CA THR A 64 4.66 13.49 -18.32
C THR A 64 4.19 13.11 -19.72
N THR A 65 2.97 12.60 -19.85
CA THR A 65 2.36 12.17 -21.12
C THR A 65 1.60 13.30 -21.83
N GLN A 66 1.56 14.49 -21.24
CA GLN A 66 0.77 15.63 -21.72
C GLN A 66 -0.72 15.29 -21.95
N SER A 67 -1.23 14.35 -21.16
CA SER A 67 -2.64 13.95 -21.19
C SER A 67 -3.48 14.86 -20.31
N GLU A 68 -4.57 15.38 -20.88
CA GLU A 68 -5.51 16.28 -20.19
C GLU A 68 -6.15 15.62 -18.95
N ASN A 69 -6.49 14.34 -19.07
CA ASN A 69 -7.16 13.57 -18.02
C ASN A 69 -6.94 12.07 -18.23
N VAL A 70 -7.43 11.28 -17.26
CA VAL A 70 -7.27 9.81 -17.24
C VAL A 70 -7.95 9.15 -18.44
N ASP A 71 -9.10 9.66 -18.89
CA ASP A 71 -9.79 9.12 -20.07
C ASP A 71 -8.92 9.23 -21.33
N LYS A 72 -8.30 10.39 -21.56
CA LYS A 72 -7.38 10.60 -22.70
C LYS A 72 -6.14 9.73 -22.60
N LEU A 73 -5.56 9.61 -21.40
CA LEU A 73 -4.39 8.77 -21.19
C LEU A 73 -4.70 7.28 -21.43
N ASP A 74 -5.85 6.80 -20.97
CA ASP A 74 -6.26 5.41 -21.17
C ASP A 74 -6.49 5.07 -22.65
N VAL A 75 -7.03 6.03 -23.43
CA VAL A 75 -7.13 5.91 -24.90
C VAL A 75 -5.74 5.83 -25.54
N GLN A 76 -4.76 6.62 -25.08
CA GLN A 76 -3.38 6.57 -25.59
C GLN A 76 -2.66 5.26 -25.26
N ILE A 77 -2.92 4.68 -24.08
CA ILE A 77 -2.43 3.34 -23.71
C ILE A 77 -3.01 2.29 -24.67
N ASP A 78 -4.22 2.51 -25.18
CA ASP A 78 -4.85 1.67 -26.21
C ASP A 78 -4.88 0.19 -25.83
N GLY A 79 -5.14 -0.04 -24.54
CA GLY A 79 -5.14 -1.36 -23.95
C GLY A 79 -3.80 -2.07 -23.98
N LYS A 80 -2.67 -1.54 -24.48
CA LYS A 80 -1.39 -2.26 -24.57
C LYS A 80 -0.88 -2.77 -23.22
N THR A 81 -0.09 -3.84 -23.23
CA THR A 81 0.48 -4.39 -21.99
C THR A 81 1.52 -3.44 -21.40
N ALA A 82 1.76 -3.54 -20.10
CA ALA A 82 2.68 -2.69 -19.37
C ALA A 82 4.16 -2.91 -19.74
N TRP A 83 4.50 -3.93 -20.51
CA TRP A 83 5.86 -4.18 -21.01
C TRP A 83 5.97 -4.04 -22.53
N ASP A 84 4.91 -3.55 -23.18
CA ASP A 84 4.95 -3.21 -24.60
C ASP A 84 5.69 -1.87 -24.77
N GLU A 85 6.82 -1.86 -25.48
CA GLU A 85 7.64 -0.66 -25.66
C GLU A 85 6.95 0.40 -26.55
N GLU A 86 5.91 0.03 -27.30
CA GLU A 86 5.07 0.99 -28.04
C GLU A 86 3.99 1.64 -27.16
N ASN A 87 3.83 1.19 -25.91
CA ASN A 87 2.93 1.80 -24.95
C ASN A 87 3.51 3.11 -24.42
N ILE A 88 2.72 4.18 -24.40
CA ILE A 88 3.14 5.48 -23.86
C ILE A 88 3.56 5.40 -22.37
N ILE A 89 3.07 4.40 -21.65
CA ILE A 89 3.54 4.06 -20.31
C ILE A 89 3.92 2.57 -20.30
N PHE A 90 5.21 2.28 -20.16
CA PHE A 90 5.72 0.92 -20.07
C PHE A 90 6.74 0.76 -18.95
N LEU A 91 6.92 -0.48 -18.53
CA LEU A 91 7.87 -0.93 -17.54
C LEU A 91 9.03 -1.57 -18.28
N LYS A 92 10.22 -1.11 -17.94
CA LYS A 92 11.47 -1.73 -18.35
C LYS A 92 12.25 -2.11 -17.10
N LYS A 93 12.94 -3.25 -17.16
CA LYS A 93 13.90 -3.60 -16.12
C LYS A 93 14.98 -2.51 -16.09
N SER A 94 15.15 -1.88 -14.93
CA SER A 94 16.22 -0.90 -14.76
C SER A 94 17.58 -1.56 -15.02
N GLN A 95 18.47 -0.89 -15.74
CA GLN A 95 19.84 -1.34 -16.01
C GLN A 95 20.86 -0.56 -15.17
N THR A 96 20.42 0.42 -14.38
CA THR A 96 21.31 1.29 -13.60
C THR A 96 21.74 0.64 -12.28
N ALA A 97 22.88 1.12 -11.76
CA ALA A 97 23.45 0.80 -10.43
C ALA A 97 22.45 0.96 -9.26
N GLN A 98 21.30 1.60 -9.48
CA GLN A 98 20.17 1.59 -8.53
C GLN A 98 19.69 0.17 -8.20
N ILE A 99 19.70 -0.80 -9.13
CA ILE A 99 19.39 -2.19 -8.79
C ILE A 99 20.47 -2.81 -7.88
N GLU A 100 21.73 -2.46 -8.06
CA GLU A 100 22.82 -2.94 -7.20
C GLU A 100 22.74 -2.34 -5.79
N ASN A 101 22.35 -1.07 -5.67
CA ASN A 101 21.99 -0.47 -4.38
C ASN A 101 20.71 -1.08 -3.78
N LEU A 102 19.74 -1.52 -4.61
CA LEU A 102 18.56 -2.26 -4.15
C LEU A 102 18.90 -3.68 -3.67
N LYS A 103 20.00 -4.30 -4.12
CA LYS A 103 20.49 -5.57 -3.53
C LYS A 103 20.93 -5.39 -2.07
N GLY A 104 21.25 -4.15 -1.65
CA GLY A 104 21.48 -3.76 -0.26
C GLY A 104 20.25 -3.17 0.45
N ASN A 105 19.28 -2.59 -0.29
CA ASN A 105 18.07 -2.02 0.31
C ASN A 105 17.04 -3.10 0.66
N GLN A 106 16.82 -3.26 1.96
CA GLN A 106 15.78 -4.11 2.51
C GLN A 106 14.39 -3.64 2.05
N PHE A 107 13.61 -4.51 1.42
CA PHE A 107 12.19 -4.24 1.19
C PHE A 107 11.42 -4.36 2.50
N PHE A 108 10.62 -3.34 2.80
CA PHE A 108 9.74 -3.34 3.96
C PHE A 108 8.32 -3.69 3.54
N SER A 109 7.63 -4.47 4.37
CA SER A 109 6.21 -4.76 4.17
C SER A 109 5.37 -4.47 5.40
N SER A 110 4.14 -4.02 5.18
CA SER A 110 3.21 -3.58 6.22
C SER A 110 1.76 -3.71 5.77
N GLY A 111 0.81 -3.50 6.69
CA GLY A 111 -0.61 -3.41 6.36
C GLY A 111 -0.91 -2.30 5.34
N ARG A 112 -1.96 -2.50 4.54
CA ARG A 112 -2.36 -1.54 3.50
C ARG A 112 -3.01 -0.30 4.12
N VAL A 113 -2.62 0.87 3.62
CA VAL A 113 -3.26 2.14 3.99
C VAL A 113 -4.61 2.26 3.29
N GLY A 114 -5.66 2.57 4.06
CA GLY A 114 -7.01 2.84 3.54
C GLY A 114 -8.00 1.68 3.73
N LEU A 115 -7.58 0.58 4.33
CA LEU A 115 -8.48 -0.47 4.81
C LEU A 115 -8.95 -0.17 6.23
N SER A 116 -10.20 -0.53 6.53
CA SER A 116 -10.79 -0.37 7.85
C SER A 116 -11.95 -1.35 8.03
N LEU A 117 -12.35 -1.59 9.28
CA LEU A 117 -13.50 -2.44 9.62
C LEU A 117 -14.85 -1.71 9.53
N LYS A 118 -14.90 -0.53 8.88
CA LYS A 118 -16.16 0.22 8.69
C LYS A 118 -17.27 -0.60 8.04
N ARG A 119 -16.92 -1.50 7.13
CA ARG A 119 -17.86 -2.35 6.38
C ARG A 119 -17.86 -3.80 6.84
N ALA A 120 -17.20 -4.12 7.96
CA ALA A 120 -17.07 -5.51 8.42
C ALA A 120 -18.41 -6.17 8.73
N LYS A 121 -19.46 -5.40 9.08
CA LYS A 121 -20.83 -5.91 9.21
C LYS A 121 -21.37 -6.53 7.92
N SER A 122 -21.03 -5.97 6.76
CA SER A 122 -21.47 -6.47 5.45
C SER A 122 -20.46 -7.44 4.82
N TYR A 123 -19.23 -7.49 5.34
CA TYR A 123 -18.15 -8.33 4.83
C TYR A 123 -17.39 -8.92 6.02
N SER A 124 -17.92 -10.01 6.57
CA SER A 124 -17.40 -10.65 7.78
C SER A 124 -15.96 -11.16 7.67
N ILE A 125 -15.45 -11.39 6.45
CA ILE A 125 -14.06 -11.80 6.19
C ILE A 125 -13.06 -10.63 6.27
N MET A 126 -13.51 -9.37 6.39
CA MET A 126 -12.61 -8.21 6.48
C MET A 126 -11.54 -8.31 7.57
N PRO A 127 -11.84 -8.70 8.82
CA PRO A 127 -10.84 -8.83 9.88
C PRO A 127 -9.66 -9.71 9.46
N TRP A 128 -9.90 -10.76 8.68
CA TRP A 128 -8.84 -11.64 8.21
C TRP A 128 -7.78 -10.88 7.41
N TYR A 129 -8.16 -10.11 6.39
CA TYR A 129 -7.19 -9.55 5.43
C TYR A 129 -6.71 -8.11 5.69
N ILE A 130 -7.33 -7.35 6.61
CA ILE A 130 -7.14 -5.89 6.69
C ILE A 130 -5.71 -5.46 6.98
N LEU A 131 -4.94 -6.28 7.72
CA LEU A 131 -3.59 -5.97 8.17
C LEU A 131 -2.53 -6.93 7.61
N HIS A 132 -2.90 -7.81 6.67
CA HIS A 132 -1.91 -8.59 5.93
C HIS A 132 -0.87 -7.67 5.27
N PRO A 133 0.40 -8.10 5.20
CA PRO A 133 1.54 -7.27 4.79
C PRO A 133 1.62 -7.05 3.27
N TYR A 134 0.50 -6.69 2.63
CA TYR A 134 0.37 -6.48 1.18
C TYR A 134 0.72 -5.06 0.72
N ARG A 135 1.52 -4.33 1.48
CA ARG A 135 2.11 -3.05 1.06
C ARG A 135 3.63 -3.15 1.17
N TYR A 136 4.32 -3.02 0.04
CA TYR A 136 5.77 -3.11 -0.07
C TYR A 136 6.39 -1.72 -0.32
N LEU A 137 7.58 -1.48 0.24
CA LEU A 137 8.28 -0.20 0.22
C LEU A 137 9.79 -0.42 0.10
N SER A 138 10.45 0.39 -0.72
CA SER A 138 11.92 0.55 -0.72
C SER A 138 12.37 1.76 0.10
N GLU A 139 11.56 2.84 0.11
CA GLU A 139 11.89 4.12 0.76
C GLU A 139 11.00 4.42 1.98
N PRO A 140 11.19 3.74 3.13
CA PRO A 140 10.34 3.86 4.31
C PRO A 140 10.36 5.24 4.95
N LYS A 141 11.46 6.00 4.83
CA LYS A 141 11.57 7.38 5.36
C LYS A 141 10.67 8.35 4.58
N LEU A 142 10.66 8.22 3.26
CA LEU A 142 10.03 9.17 2.33
C LEU A 142 8.50 9.02 2.25
N VAL A 143 7.95 7.90 2.72
CA VAL A 143 6.48 7.75 2.74
C VAL A 143 5.83 8.60 3.82
N SER A 144 4.89 9.45 3.43
CA SER A 144 4.15 10.33 4.36
C SER A 144 3.01 9.63 5.09
N LYS A 145 2.38 8.63 4.46
CA LYS A 145 1.21 7.91 5.02
C LYS A 145 1.56 6.50 5.48
N GLY A 146 0.86 6.09 6.54
CA GLY A 146 0.89 4.71 7.03
C GLY A 146 2.11 4.35 7.87
N LYS A 147 2.73 5.32 8.56
CA LYS A 147 3.85 5.07 9.48
C LYS A 147 3.47 4.09 10.60
N VAL A 148 2.26 4.19 11.15
CA VAL A 148 1.73 3.26 12.18
C VAL A 148 1.86 1.80 11.71
N TYR A 149 1.37 1.48 10.51
CA TYR A 149 1.44 0.11 9.96
C TYR A 149 2.87 -0.40 9.83
N LEU A 150 3.79 0.46 9.39
CA LEU A 150 5.19 0.10 9.20
C LEU A 150 5.92 -0.08 10.54
N VAL A 151 5.74 0.85 11.47
CA VAL A 151 6.33 0.78 12.81
C VAL A 151 5.91 -0.51 13.52
N LEU A 152 4.61 -0.85 13.49
CA LEU A 152 4.12 -2.06 14.12
C LEU A 152 4.56 -3.34 13.40
N ALA A 153 4.72 -3.30 12.07
CA ALA A 153 5.28 -4.42 11.32
C ALA A 153 6.78 -4.66 11.63
N LEU A 154 7.54 -3.61 11.93
CA LEU A 154 8.93 -3.70 12.37
C LEU A 154 9.05 -4.19 13.81
N HIS A 155 8.25 -3.64 14.73
CA HIS A 155 8.14 -4.14 16.11
C HIS A 155 7.83 -5.63 16.12
N TYR A 156 6.88 -6.07 15.29
CA TYR A 156 6.55 -7.48 15.15
C TYR A 156 7.77 -8.36 14.79
N ARG A 157 8.65 -7.86 13.93
CA ARG A 157 9.86 -8.59 13.50
C ARG A 157 10.99 -8.54 14.52
N GLY A 158 10.76 -7.97 15.70
CA GLY A 158 11.78 -7.82 16.74
C GLY A 158 12.79 -6.71 16.45
N ILE A 159 12.48 -5.80 15.52
CA ILE A 159 13.35 -4.66 15.21
C ILE A 159 13.34 -3.69 16.37
N SER A 160 14.53 -3.27 16.83
CA SER A 160 14.69 -2.39 17.99
C SER A 160 14.03 -1.01 17.77
N LEU A 161 13.78 -0.30 18.87
CA LEU A 161 13.27 1.07 18.83
C LEU A 161 14.20 2.00 18.02
N GLU A 162 15.50 1.91 18.30
CA GLU A 162 16.57 2.67 17.64
C GLU A 162 16.55 2.42 16.13
N GLU A 163 16.54 1.16 15.73
CA GLU A 163 16.55 0.77 14.32
C GLU A 163 15.22 1.12 13.62
N THR A 164 14.08 0.96 14.29
CA THR A 164 12.77 1.39 13.77
C THR A 164 12.73 2.90 13.53
N HIS A 165 13.33 3.69 14.43
CA HIS A 165 13.50 5.13 14.22
C HIS A 165 14.37 5.40 12.99
N GLN A 166 15.50 4.71 12.86
CA GLN A 166 16.39 4.85 11.70
C GLN A 166 15.74 4.44 10.40
N ILE A 167 14.91 3.40 10.36
CA ILE A 167 14.23 2.94 9.15
C ILE A 167 13.10 3.90 8.78
N THR A 168 12.25 4.26 9.74
CA THR A 168 10.99 4.96 9.44
C THR A 168 11.11 6.47 9.50
N GLY A 169 12.11 7.02 10.18
CA GLY A 169 12.19 8.44 10.54
C GLY A 169 11.13 8.88 11.56
N SER A 170 10.34 7.97 12.12
CA SER A 170 9.31 8.32 13.11
C SER A 170 9.96 8.67 14.44
N PRO A 171 9.52 9.72 15.17
CA PRO A 171 10.09 10.06 16.48
C PRO A 171 10.00 8.90 17.48
N LYS A 172 11.05 8.66 18.26
CA LYS A 172 11.10 7.53 19.22
C LYS A 172 9.93 7.51 20.20
N HIS A 173 9.48 8.67 20.69
CA HIS A 173 8.35 8.75 21.61
C HIS A 173 7.02 8.31 20.95
N ILE A 174 6.84 8.60 19.66
CA ILE A 174 5.68 8.13 18.88
C ILE A 174 5.75 6.62 18.68
N ILE A 175 6.94 6.08 18.36
CA ILE A 175 7.13 4.63 18.21
C ILE A 175 6.79 3.92 19.52
N LYS A 176 7.31 4.39 20.65
CA LYS A 176 6.97 3.84 21.98
C LYS A 176 5.46 3.87 22.23
N LYS A 177 4.80 4.98 21.95
CA LYS A 177 3.34 5.09 22.09
C LYS A 177 2.60 4.06 21.24
N TYR A 178 2.96 3.91 19.97
CA TYR A 178 2.32 2.92 19.09
C TYR A 178 2.50 1.49 19.61
N ILE A 179 3.69 1.15 20.10
CA ILE A 179 3.97 -0.16 20.71
C ILE A 179 3.11 -0.36 21.96
N THR A 180 3.04 0.62 22.86
CA THR A 180 2.18 0.55 24.06
C THR A 180 0.72 0.32 23.70
N ASP A 181 0.17 1.14 22.79
CA ASP A 181 -1.22 1.00 22.35
C ASP A 181 -1.45 -0.35 21.65
N PHE A 182 -0.47 -0.88 20.93
CA PHE A 182 -0.52 -2.22 20.33
C PHE A 182 -0.57 -3.34 21.37
N GLU A 183 0.30 -3.32 22.38
CA GLU A 183 0.30 -4.32 23.46
C GLU A 183 -0.98 -4.26 24.32
N GLU A 184 -1.62 -3.09 24.43
CA GLU A 184 -2.96 -2.98 25.02
C GLU A 184 -4.01 -3.69 24.15
N GLY A 185 -4.00 -3.48 22.83
CA GLY A 185 -4.95 -4.10 21.92
C GLY A 185 -4.84 -5.61 21.83
N ARG A 186 -3.66 -6.19 22.09
CA ARG A 186 -3.46 -7.64 22.17
C ARG A 186 -4.26 -8.32 23.29
N LYS A 187 -4.71 -7.55 24.28
CA LYS A 187 -5.52 -8.04 25.39
C LYS A 187 -7.02 -7.99 25.11
N GLU A 188 -7.43 -7.50 23.94
CA GLU A 188 -8.83 -7.45 23.55
C GLU A 188 -9.26 -8.79 22.91
N ASP A 189 -10.44 -9.27 23.30
CA ASP A 189 -10.94 -10.58 22.86
C ASP A 189 -11.40 -10.60 21.39
N ASP A 190 -11.92 -9.47 20.89
CA ASP A 190 -12.55 -9.40 19.57
C ASP A 190 -12.40 -8.04 18.87
N PHE A 191 -12.95 -7.96 17.64
CA PHE A 191 -12.89 -6.75 16.82
C PHE A 191 -14.05 -5.77 17.05
N SER A 192 -14.98 -6.07 17.96
CA SER A 192 -16.20 -5.29 18.20
C SER A 192 -15.91 -3.79 18.45
N PRO A 193 -14.83 -3.39 19.15
CA PRO A 193 -14.49 -1.98 19.36
C PRO A 193 -14.19 -1.19 18.07
N TYR A 194 -13.87 -1.87 16.96
CA TYR A 194 -13.38 -1.25 15.72
C TYR A 194 -14.38 -1.28 14.57
N ILE A 195 -15.35 -2.19 14.61
CA ILE A 195 -16.33 -2.40 13.54
C ILE A 195 -17.19 -1.14 13.37
N GLY A 196 -17.32 -0.68 12.12
CA GLY A 196 -18.13 0.50 11.78
C GLY A 196 -17.49 1.84 12.12
N ARG A 197 -16.29 1.87 12.72
CA ARG A 197 -15.70 3.11 13.26
C ARG A 197 -14.62 3.71 12.38
N LYS A 198 -14.47 5.05 12.45
CA LYS A 198 -13.25 5.74 12.01
C LYS A 198 -12.24 5.66 13.17
N LEU A 199 -11.05 5.13 12.89
CA LEU A 199 -10.03 4.94 13.92
C LEU A 199 -9.04 6.11 13.91
N ASN A 200 -8.75 6.62 15.10
CA ASN A 200 -7.57 7.46 15.33
C ASN A 200 -6.31 6.58 15.44
N PRO A 201 -5.10 7.16 15.53
CA PRO A 201 -3.87 6.37 15.63
C PRO A 201 -3.84 5.38 16.80
N GLU A 202 -4.34 5.75 17.97
CA GLU A 202 -4.39 4.88 19.16
C GLU A 202 -5.25 3.63 18.90
N LYS A 203 -6.51 3.81 18.46
CA LYS A 203 -7.40 2.69 18.16
C LYS A 203 -6.91 1.86 16.96
N LEU A 204 -6.18 2.46 16.03
CA LEU A 204 -5.53 1.70 14.96
C LEU A 204 -4.41 0.81 15.52
N CYS A 205 -3.58 1.30 16.45
CA CYS A 205 -2.56 0.47 17.09
C CYS A 205 -3.19 -0.67 17.88
N LYS A 206 -4.26 -0.40 18.64
CA LYS A 206 -5.00 -1.43 19.38
C LYS A 206 -5.58 -2.49 18.43
N LEU A 207 -6.21 -2.08 17.33
CA LEU A 207 -6.69 -2.99 16.28
C LEU A 207 -5.58 -3.89 15.73
N HIS A 208 -4.37 -3.35 15.53
CA HIS A 208 -3.23 -4.15 15.13
C HIS A 208 -2.87 -5.21 16.17
N GLY A 209 -2.92 -4.88 17.45
CA GLY A 209 -2.70 -5.82 18.56
C GLY A 209 -3.76 -6.93 18.57
N THR A 210 -5.04 -6.58 18.47
CA THR A 210 -6.13 -7.55 18.39
C THR A 210 -5.99 -8.47 17.18
N TRP A 211 -5.71 -7.90 16.00
CA TRP A 211 -5.50 -8.67 14.77
C TRP A 211 -4.34 -9.63 14.89
N TYR A 212 -3.26 -9.18 15.50
CA TYR A 212 -2.07 -9.97 15.72
C TYR A 212 -2.36 -11.22 16.55
N GLU A 213 -3.02 -11.06 17.69
CA GLU A 213 -3.33 -12.19 18.58
C GLU A 213 -4.27 -13.20 17.89
N ASN A 214 -5.21 -12.71 17.09
CA ASN A 214 -6.22 -13.54 16.42
C ASN A 214 -5.72 -14.26 15.15
N PHE A 215 -4.77 -13.69 14.41
CA PHE A 215 -4.39 -14.20 13.08
C PHE A 215 -2.94 -14.63 12.92
N ARG A 216 -2.02 -14.21 13.80
CA ARG A 216 -0.58 -14.55 13.68
C ARG A 216 -0.33 -16.07 13.66
N PHE A 217 -1.15 -16.86 14.35
CA PHE A 217 -0.94 -18.31 14.49
C PHE A 217 -1.53 -19.15 13.34
N ASN A 218 -2.20 -18.53 12.36
CA ASN A 218 -2.82 -19.26 11.25
C ASN A 218 -1.97 -19.26 9.96
N ASP A 219 -0.90 -18.47 9.88
CA ASP A 219 0.00 -18.44 8.71
C ASP A 219 1.01 -19.62 8.68
N SER A 220 1.12 -20.42 9.75
CA SER A 220 1.93 -21.65 9.79
C SER A 220 1.14 -22.94 9.45
N LYS A 221 -0.14 -22.83 9.06
CA LYS A 221 -1.03 -23.95 8.71
C LYS A 221 -1.55 -23.92 7.27
N LYS A 222 -0.81 -23.33 6.33
CA LYS A 222 -1.10 -23.45 4.90
C LYS A 222 0.10 -23.95 4.13
#